data_AF-A0A3P8JBV0-F1
#
_entry.id   AF-A0A3P8JBV0-F1
#
_cell.length_a   1.000
_cell.length_b   1.000
_cell.length_c   1.000
_cell.angle_alpha   90.00
_cell.angle_beta   90.00
_cell.angle_gamma   90.00
#
_symmetry.space_group_name_H-M   'P 1'
#
loop_
_entity.id
_entity.type
_entity.pdbx_description
1 polymer ?
#
loop_
_entity_poly.entity_id
_entity_poly.type
_entity_poly.pdbx_seq_one_letter_code
_entity_poly.pdbx_strand_id
1 'polypeptide(L)'
;MFLLFQALGCSDGKHFIILLKSQCQYSGLYNYLPIIEKAIRISGTGPSKIENNMVDKYYKYDSGLKRFVEINSTSHMSTIIDAIQLHGRPRNYSTKSYAAQTTNSTKCPLHAK
;
A
#
# COMPACT_ATOMS: atom_id res chain seq x y z
N MET A 1 21.02 -10.82 15.03
CA MET A 1 20.93 -9.80 13.95
C MET A 1 20.94 -10.42 12.55
N PHE A 2 21.76 -11.45 12.26
CA PHE A 2 21.72 -12.16 10.96
C PHE A 2 20.42 -12.95 10.70
N LEU A 3 19.78 -13.51 11.74
CA LEU A 3 18.50 -14.23 11.59
C LEU A 3 17.30 -13.33 11.28
N LEU A 4 17.40 -12.02 11.53
CA LEU A 4 16.32 -11.07 11.21
C LEU A 4 16.23 -10.84 9.70
N PHE A 5 17.37 -10.78 8.99
CA PHE A 5 17.40 -10.61 7.55
C PHE A 5 16.88 -11.83 6.78
N GLN A 6 17.12 -13.04 7.31
CA GLN A 6 16.59 -14.28 6.72
C GLN A 6 15.07 -14.41 6.97
N ALA A 7 14.55 -13.88 8.08
CA ALA A 7 13.11 -13.80 8.34
C ALA A 7 12.39 -12.80 7.41
N LEU A 8 13.06 -11.70 7.02
CA LEU A 8 12.55 -10.76 6.01
C LEU A 8 12.54 -11.36 4.58
N GLY A 9 13.30 -12.43 4.33
CA GLY A 9 13.21 -13.23 3.10
C GLY A 9 12.09 -14.28 3.10
N CYS A 10 11.37 -14.44 4.21
CA CYS A 10 10.30 -15.44 4.38
C CYS A 10 8.98 -14.84 4.91
N SER A 11 8.85 -13.51 4.99
CA SER A 11 7.59 -12.91 5.40
C SER A 11 6.57 -13.04 4.27
N ASP A 12 5.70 -14.01 4.42
CA ASP A 12 4.43 -14.11 3.72
C ASP A 12 3.57 -12.85 4.02
N GLY A 13 3.81 -11.78 3.24
CA GLY A 13 2.79 -11.36 2.30
C GLY A 13 1.98 -10.09 2.59
N LYS A 14 2.33 -9.22 3.56
CA LYS A 14 1.53 -8.00 3.79
C LYS A 14 2.35 -6.73 4.05
N HIS A 15 2.93 -6.15 2.99
CA HIS A 15 3.41 -4.76 3.00
C HIS A 15 2.22 -3.84 2.69
N PHE A 16 1.96 -2.82 3.49
CA PHE A 16 0.82 -1.91 3.25
C PHE A 16 1.30 -0.57 2.71
N ILE A 17 0.55 -0.02 1.76
CA ILE A 17 0.81 1.28 1.17
C ILE A 17 -0.46 2.14 1.25
N ILE A 18 -0.30 3.39 1.69
CA ILE A 18 -1.38 4.37 1.72
C ILE A 18 -1.41 5.14 0.39
N LEU A 19 -2.59 5.26 -0.20
CA LEU A 19 -2.83 6.17 -1.32
C LEU A 19 -3.19 7.55 -0.78
N LEU A 20 -2.37 8.53 -1.14
CA LEU A 20 -2.59 9.95 -0.84
C LEU A 20 -3.14 10.70 -2.06
N LYS A 21 -4.04 11.64 -1.79
CA LYS A 21 -4.45 12.71 -2.72
C LYS A 21 -3.62 13.97 -2.45
N SER A 22 -3.83 15.01 -3.27
CA SER A 22 -3.28 16.34 -3.04
C SER A 22 -3.47 16.78 -1.58
N GLN A 23 -2.46 17.46 -1.03
CA GLN A 23 -2.39 17.88 0.38
C GLN A 23 -2.30 16.72 1.39
N CYS A 24 -1.75 15.57 1.00
CA CYS A 24 -1.58 14.39 1.88
C CYS A 24 -2.89 13.88 2.48
N GLN A 25 -4.00 14.06 1.78
CA GLN A 25 -5.29 13.52 2.21
C GLN A 25 -5.35 12.02 1.96
N TYR A 26 -5.73 11.25 2.98
CA TYR A 26 -5.94 9.82 2.84
C TYR A 26 -7.02 9.52 1.78
N SER A 27 -6.72 8.57 0.89
CA SER A 27 -7.67 8.10 -0.12
C SER A 27 -7.95 6.60 0.00
N GLY A 28 -6.95 5.77 0.25
CA GLY A 28 -7.15 4.32 0.34
C GLY A 28 -5.94 3.57 0.89
N LEU A 29 -6.16 2.30 1.20
CA LEU A 29 -5.16 1.38 1.74
C LEU A 29 -4.96 0.20 0.78
N TYR A 30 -3.71 -0.15 0.52
CA TYR A 30 -3.32 -1.15 -0.45
C TYR A 30 -2.37 -2.19 0.16
N ASN A 31 -2.49 -3.44 -0.25
CA ASN A 31 -1.51 -4.49 -0.01
C ASN A 31 -0.52 -4.54 -1.17
N TYR A 32 0.74 -4.24 -0.93
CA TYR A 32 1.82 -4.38 -1.90
C TYR A 32 2.35 -5.81 -1.93
N LEU A 33 2.37 -6.37 -3.14
CA LEU A 33 2.86 -7.71 -3.42
C LEU A 33 4.18 -7.58 -4.22
N PRO A 34 5.35 -7.72 -3.57
CA PRO A 34 6.65 -7.55 -4.23
C PRO A 34 6.86 -8.50 -5.41
N ILE A 35 6.33 -9.72 -5.32
CA ILE A 35 6.47 -10.78 -6.35
C ILE A 35 5.92 -10.34 -7.71
N ILE A 36 4.82 -9.59 -7.71
CA ILE A 36 4.14 -9.15 -8.93
C ILE A 36 4.22 -7.63 -9.13
N GLU A 37 4.95 -6.93 -8.26
CA GLU A 37 5.15 -5.47 -8.25
C GLU A 37 3.84 -4.66 -8.33
N LYS A 38 2.78 -5.13 -7.65
CA LYS A 38 1.46 -4.50 -7.66
C LYS A 38 0.94 -4.23 -6.26
N ALA A 39 0.23 -3.12 -6.09
CA ALA A 39 -0.51 -2.83 -4.88
C ALA A 39 -2.02 -3.07 -5.11
N ILE A 40 -2.65 -3.92 -4.28
CA ILE A 40 -4.05 -4.31 -4.39
C ILE A 40 -4.88 -3.58 -3.33
N ARG A 41 -5.97 -2.91 -3.73
CA ARG A 41 -6.81 -2.14 -2.80
C ARG A 41 -7.45 -3.05 -1.76
N ILE A 42 -7.26 -2.71 -0.49
CA ILE A 42 -7.94 -3.32 0.66
C ILE A 42 -9.18 -2.51 1.01
N SER A 43 -9.04 -1.18 1.08
CA SER A 43 -10.12 -0.27 1.48
C SER A 43 -9.93 1.14 0.93
N GLY A 44 -10.98 1.96 1.05
CA GLY A 44 -11.00 3.36 0.59
C GLY A 44 -11.33 3.54 -0.89
N THR A 45 -11.00 4.73 -1.41
CA THR A 45 -11.28 5.18 -2.77
C THR A 45 -10.00 5.22 -3.60
N GLY A 46 -10.07 4.69 -4.82
CA GLY A 46 -8.93 4.61 -5.75
C GLY A 46 -9.06 3.41 -6.69
N PRO A 47 -8.09 3.18 -7.59
CA PRO A 47 -8.07 2.00 -8.45
C PRO A 47 -8.04 0.69 -7.64
N SER A 48 -8.54 -0.41 -8.22
CA SER A 48 -8.46 -1.72 -7.57
C SER A 48 -7.02 -2.24 -7.48
N LYS A 49 -6.16 -1.86 -8.43
CA LYS A 49 -4.74 -2.22 -8.49
C LYS A 49 -3.92 -0.99 -8.89
N ILE A 50 -2.75 -0.85 -8.29
CA ILE A 50 -1.78 0.19 -8.63
C ILE A 50 -0.52 -0.50 -9.13
N GLU A 51 -0.05 -0.05 -10.29
CA GLU A 51 1.21 -0.41 -10.90
C GLU A 51 2.18 0.77 -10.80
N ASN A 52 3.48 0.48 -10.95
CA ASN A 52 4.54 1.46 -10.74
C ASN A 52 4.44 2.68 -11.67
N ASN A 53 3.99 2.46 -12.91
CA ASN A 53 3.76 3.50 -13.92
C ASN A 53 2.60 4.45 -13.60
N MET A 54 1.78 4.15 -12.59
CA MET A 54 0.68 5.00 -12.16
C MET A 54 1.12 6.00 -11.08
N VAL A 55 2.29 5.77 -10.46
CA VAL A 55 2.77 6.51 -9.29
C VAL A 55 3.59 7.72 -9.70
N ASP A 56 3.17 8.88 -9.21
CA ASP A 56 3.83 10.18 -9.40
C ASP A 56 4.88 10.45 -8.33
N LYS A 57 4.52 10.16 -7.06
CA LYS A 57 5.36 10.46 -5.91
C LYS A 57 5.34 9.31 -4.92
N TYR A 58 6.50 9.09 -4.31
CA TYR A 58 6.71 8.12 -3.26
C TYR A 58 6.96 8.84 -1.95
N TYR A 59 6.44 8.29 -0.85
CA TYR A 59 6.58 8.87 0.47
C TYR A 59 6.97 7.82 1.49
N LYS A 60 7.75 8.26 2.47
CA LYS A 60 7.98 7.56 3.73
C LYS A 60 7.46 8.40 4.88
N TYR A 61 6.92 7.71 5.87
CA TYR A 61 6.49 8.35 7.10
C TYR A 61 7.71 8.65 7.99
N ASP A 62 7.90 9.93 8.29
CA ASP A 62 8.86 10.37 9.30
C ASP A 62 8.14 10.44 10.65
N SER A 63 8.52 9.55 11.57
CA SER A 63 7.92 9.47 12.90
C SER A 63 8.30 10.66 13.80
N GLY A 64 9.47 11.26 13.59
CA GLY A 64 9.91 12.45 14.34
C GLY A 64 9.11 13.68 13.94
N LEU A 65 8.90 13.87 12.63
CA LEU A 65 8.13 14.98 12.08
C LEU A 65 6.63 14.72 12.00
N LYS A 66 6.19 13.49 12.29
CA LYS A 66 4.80 13.00 12.19
C LYS A 66 4.14 13.30 10.84
N ARG A 67 4.92 13.22 9.76
CA ARG A 67 4.45 13.57 8.41
C ARG A 67 5.05 12.66 7.35
N PHE A 68 4.36 12.57 6.22
CA PHE A 68 4.92 11.96 5.03
C PHE A 68 5.97 12.88 4.40
N VAL A 69 7.14 12.33 4.12
CA VAL A 69 8.24 12.98 3.44
C VAL A 69 8.42 12.32 2.09
N GLU A 70 8.43 13.13 1.03
CA GLU A 70 8.64 12.67 -0.34
C GLU A 70 10.05 12.10 -0.49
N ILE A 71 10.16 10.92 -1.11
CA ILE A 71 11.44 10.29 -1.43
C ILE A 71 11.66 10.36 -2.93
N ASN A 72 12.75 10.99 -3.33
CA ASN A 72 13.17 11.10 -4.74
C ASN A 72 14.23 10.06 -5.15
N SER A 73 14.76 9.28 -4.20
CA SER A 73 15.83 8.31 -4.47
C SER A 73 15.33 6.99 -5.06
N THR A 74 14.02 6.84 -5.26
CA THR A 74 13.43 5.63 -5.87
C THR A 74 12.39 5.99 -6.92
N SER A 75 12.39 5.22 -8.01
CA SER A 75 11.37 5.26 -9.06
C SER A 75 10.47 4.03 -9.04
N HIS A 76 10.61 3.17 -8.02
CA HIS A 76 9.90 1.89 -7.92
C HIS A 76 9.23 1.70 -6.54
N MET A 77 8.03 1.12 -6.54
CA MET A 77 7.38 0.61 -5.32
C MET A 77 8.29 -0.42 -4.64
N SER A 78 8.49 -0.28 -3.34
CA SER A 78 9.35 -1.13 -2.54
C SER A 78 8.92 -1.10 -1.07
N THR A 79 9.47 -1.99 -0.25
CA THR A 79 9.13 -2.12 1.17
C THR A 79 9.53 -0.91 2.02
N ILE A 80 10.31 0.03 1.48
CA ILE A 80 10.67 1.29 2.14
C ILE A 80 9.61 2.39 1.98
N ILE A 81 8.60 2.15 1.13
CA ILE A 81 7.55 3.13 0.81
C ILE A 81 6.33 2.88 1.68
N ASP A 82 5.90 3.93 2.39
CA ASP A 82 4.71 3.89 3.25
C ASP A 82 3.48 4.45 2.55
N ALA A 83 3.68 5.40 1.62
CA ALA A 83 2.58 6.02 0.89
C ALA A 83 2.99 6.42 -0.53
N ILE A 84 1.98 6.53 -1.39
CA ILE A 84 2.14 6.90 -2.79
C ILE A 84 1.08 7.91 -3.20
N GLN A 85 1.40 8.70 -4.21
CA GLN A 85 0.45 9.54 -4.92
C GLN A 85 0.49 9.21 -6.40
N LEU A 86 -0.68 9.05 -7.01
CA LEU A 86 -0.79 8.71 -8.43
C LEU A 86 -0.72 9.96 -9.30
N HIS A 87 -0.33 9.78 -10.57
CA HIS A 87 -0.38 10.86 -11.56
C HIS A 87 -1.81 11.42 -11.66
N GLY A 88 -1.91 12.74 -11.76
CA GLY A 88 -3.18 13.43 -11.87
C GLY A 88 -4.01 12.95 -13.07
N ARG A 89 -5.20 12.39 -12.77
CA ARG A 89 -6.25 11.81 -13.64
C ARG A 89 -5.98 10.42 -14.21
N PRO A 90 -6.71 9.42 -13.68
CA PRO A 90 -7.53 8.53 -14.52
C PRO A 90 -9.01 8.66 -14.14
N ARG A 91 -9.83 9.20 -15.04
CA ARG A 91 -11.27 9.47 -14.84
C ARG A 91 -12.16 8.22 -14.82
N ASN A 92 -11.61 7.02 -14.97
CA ASN A 92 -12.39 5.77 -14.93
C ASN A 92 -11.52 4.65 -14.36
N TYR A 93 -11.45 4.53 -13.04
CA TYR A 93 -10.94 3.31 -12.44
C TYR A 93 -11.98 2.22 -12.69
N SER A 94 -11.78 1.41 -13.74
CA SER A 94 -12.64 0.28 -14.07
C SER A 94 -12.88 -0.54 -12.81
N THR A 95 -14.13 -0.56 -12.37
CA THR A 95 -14.63 -1.37 -11.25
C THR A 95 -14.70 -2.84 -11.67
N LYS A 96 -13.57 -3.42 -12.09
CA LYS A 96 -13.43 -4.88 -12.02
C LYS A 96 -12.96 -5.19 -10.60
N SER A 97 -13.93 -5.17 -9.69
CA SER A 97 -13.83 -5.84 -8.41
C SER A 97 -13.51 -7.30 -8.69
N TYR A 98 -12.27 -7.72 -8.46
CA TYR A 98 -12.02 -9.12 -8.17
C TYR A 98 -12.84 -9.40 -6.92
N ALA A 99 -13.93 -10.15 -7.08
CA ALA A 99 -14.75 -10.61 -5.98
C ALA A 99 -13.81 -11.18 -4.92
N ALA A 100 -14.00 -10.74 -3.69
CA ALA A 100 -13.35 -11.31 -2.53
C ALA A 100 -13.45 -12.83 -2.64
N GLN A 101 -12.31 -13.49 -2.86
CA GLN A 101 -12.21 -14.91 -2.58
C GLN A 101 -12.28 -15.00 -1.06
N THR A 102 -13.51 -15.18 -0.59
CA THR A 102 -13.83 -15.63 0.75
C THR A 102 -13.18 -17.00 0.93
N THR A 103 -11.99 -17.02 1.54
CA THR A 103 -11.48 -18.22 2.19
C THR A 103 -11.49 -17.93 3.69
N ASN A 104 -12.33 -18.72 4.36
CA ASN A 104 -12.57 -18.70 5.80
C ASN A 104 -11.26 -18.76 6.59
N SER A 105 -11.03 -17.84 7.54
CA SER A 105 -10.43 -18.18 8.83
C SER A 105 -10.57 -17.05 9.85
N THR A 106 -11.37 -17.35 10.87
CA THR A 106 -11.31 -16.93 12.28
C THR A 106 -11.49 -15.44 12.64
N LYS A 107 -12.70 -15.16 13.12
CA LYS A 107 -13.08 -14.00 13.94
C LYS A 107 -12.06 -13.76 15.06
N CYS A 108 -11.50 -12.56 15.14
CA CYS A 108 -10.97 -12.06 16.41
C CYS A 108 -12.14 -11.48 17.22
N PRO A 109 -12.49 -12.03 18.39
CA PRO A 109 -13.49 -11.42 19.27
C PRO A 109 -12.90 -10.15 19.87
N LEU A 110 -13.44 -8.98 19.52
CA LEU A 110 -13.20 -7.78 20.29
C LEU A 110 -13.95 -7.89 21.62
N HIS A 111 -13.19 -7.76 22.70
CA HIS A 111 -13.61 -7.60 24.08
C HIS A 111 -14.78 -6.60 24.19
N ALA A 112 -15.90 -7.04 24.76
CA ALA A 112 -16.97 -6.16 25.22
C ALA A 112 -16.88 -6.08 26.75
N LYS A 113 -16.55 -4.86 27.22
CA LYS A 113 -16.71 -4.27 28.57
C LYS A 113 -16.37 -5.11 29.80
#